data_AF-A0A3P6QMF6-F1
#
_entry.id   AF-A0A3P6QMF6-F1
#
_cell.length_a   1.000
_cell.length_b   1.000
_cell.length_c   1.000
_cell.angle_alpha   90.00
_cell.angle_beta   90.00
_cell.angle_gamma   90.00
#
_symmetry.space_group_name_H-M   'P 1'
#
loop_
_entity.id
_entity.type
_entity.pdbx_description
1 polymer ?
#
loop_
_entity_poly.entity_id
_entity_poly.type
_entity_poly.pdbx_seq_one_letter_code
_entity_poly.pdbx_strand_id
1 'polypeptide(L)'
;MIDRKRKMWRKVTMYFGNYRNGVLLVATVTYIISFCIRCNPSSRMAGRVFLVCNSVLWCLKLLDYMRVFRQLGPYITMAAEMIPRMLPILAMLFVSLLSFGLIRESITYPYENWHWLLIRNIFYKPYFMLYGEVYAPEIDTCGDELWDAHIEEGVPIHSGLLNVTR
;
A
#
# COMPACT_ATOMS: atom_id res chain seq x y z
N MET A 1 -44.98 -33.90 1.97
CA MET A 1 -43.55 -34.24 1.78
C MET A 1 -42.72 -32.98 1.99
N ILE A 2 -42.11 -32.82 3.16
CA ILE A 2 -41.33 -31.61 3.52
C ILE A 2 -40.02 -31.64 2.72
N ASP A 3 -39.86 -30.70 1.78
CA ASP A 3 -38.70 -30.57 0.90
C ASP A 3 -37.45 -30.14 1.70
N ARG A 4 -36.75 -31.15 2.24
CA ARG A 4 -35.57 -31.03 3.10
C ARG A 4 -34.41 -30.34 2.37
N LYS A 5 -34.32 -30.47 1.03
CA LYS A 5 -33.27 -29.86 0.21
C LYS A 5 -33.36 -28.33 0.23
N ARG A 6 -34.58 -27.78 0.09
CA ARG A 6 -34.82 -26.33 0.12
C ARG A 6 -34.40 -25.69 1.46
N LYS A 7 -34.61 -26.43 2.57
CA LYS A 7 -34.20 -26.00 3.92
C LYS A 7 -32.68 -25.97 4.11
N MET A 8 -31.96 -26.94 3.54
CA MET A 8 -30.50 -27.02 3.63
C MET A 8 -29.81 -25.95 2.77
N TRP A 9 -30.29 -25.74 1.54
CA TRP A 9 -29.79 -24.69 0.65
C TRP A 9 -29.92 -23.29 1.28
N ARG A 10 -31.06 -22.99 1.91
CA ARG A 10 -31.24 -21.70 2.59
C ARG A 10 -30.21 -21.45 3.70
N LYS A 11 -29.84 -22.49 4.46
CA LYS A 11 -28.80 -22.39 5.50
C LYS A 11 -27.41 -22.16 4.91
N VAL A 12 -27.08 -22.84 3.81
CA VAL A 12 -25.81 -22.66 3.09
C VAL A 12 -25.72 -21.23 2.55
N THR A 13 -26.75 -20.75 1.86
CA THR A 13 -26.79 -19.37 1.35
C THR A 13 -26.67 -18.34 2.47
N MET A 14 -27.32 -18.54 3.62
CA MET A 14 -27.16 -17.67 4.78
C MET A 14 -25.74 -17.70 5.37
N TYR A 15 -25.08 -18.86 5.38
CA TYR A 15 -23.70 -18.99 5.85
C TYR A 15 -22.73 -18.20 4.97
N PHE A 16 -22.87 -18.32 3.64
CA PHE A 16 -22.05 -17.59 2.66
C PHE A 16 -22.38 -16.09 2.57
N GLY A 17 -23.61 -15.69 2.90
CA GLY A 17 -24.00 -14.28 2.91
C GLY A 17 -23.35 -13.44 4.02
N ASN A 18 -22.75 -14.07 5.03
CA ASN A 18 -22.02 -13.36 6.08
C ASN A 18 -20.56 -13.13 5.66
N TYR A 19 -20.16 -11.87 5.52
CA TYR A 19 -18.80 -11.49 5.08
C TYR A 19 -17.70 -12.15 5.93
N ARG A 20 -17.90 -12.33 7.23
CA ARG A 20 -16.90 -12.97 8.12
C ARG A 20 -16.68 -14.44 7.84
N ASN A 21 -17.73 -15.14 7.45
CA ASN A 21 -17.67 -16.54 7.08
C ASN A 21 -17.09 -16.68 5.67
N GLY A 22 -17.41 -15.76 4.77
CA GLY A 22 -16.79 -15.66 3.45
C GLY A 22 -15.28 -15.47 3.52
N VAL A 23 -14.80 -14.51 4.32
CA VAL A 23 -13.36 -14.26 4.51
C VAL A 23 -12.64 -15.49 5.09
N LEU A 24 -13.26 -16.18 6.07
CA LEU A 24 -12.71 -17.41 6.64
C LEU A 24 -12.59 -18.53 5.58
N LEU A 25 -13.61 -18.69 4.76
CA LEU A 25 -13.61 -19.69 3.69
C LEU A 25 -12.54 -19.37 2.64
N VAL A 26 -12.43 -18.11 2.23
CA VAL A 26 -11.37 -17.65 1.32
C VAL A 26 -10.00 -17.96 1.91
N ALA A 27 -9.73 -17.54 3.16
CA ALA A 27 -8.45 -17.77 3.82
C ALA A 27 -8.08 -19.26 3.94
N THR A 28 -9.07 -20.13 4.18
CA THR A 28 -8.83 -21.58 4.29
C THR A 28 -8.56 -22.20 2.93
N VAL A 29 -9.32 -21.84 1.90
CA VAL A 29 -9.15 -22.36 0.53
C VAL A 29 -7.81 -21.91 -0.05
N THR A 30 -7.47 -20.62 0.09
CA THR A 30 -6.19 -20.09 -0.39
C THR A 30 -5.01 -20.71 0.35
N TYR A 31 -5.15 -21.01 1.65
CA TYR A 31 -4.12 -21.73 2.41
C TYR A 31 -3.85 -23.12 1.85
N ILE A 32 -4.89 -23.91 1.60
CA ILE A 32 -4.77 -25.28 1.05
C ILE A 32 -4.13 -25.24 -0.33
N ILE A 33 -4.59 -24.33 -1.22
CA ILE A 33 -4.02 -24.17 -2.56
C ILE A 33 -2.54 -23.80 -2.47
N SER A 34 -2.18 -22.84 -1.61
CA SER A 34 -0.80 -22.40 -1.42
C SER A 34 0.10 -23.51 -0.89
N PHE A 35 -0.43 -24.34 0.02
CA PHE A 35 0.27 -25.50 0.56
C PHE A 35 0.50 -26.56 -0.52
N CYS A 36 -0.49 -26.86 -1.35
CA CYS A 36 -0.35 -27.78 -2.49
C CYS A 36 0.72 -27.29 -3.49
N ILE A 37 0.73 -26.00 -3.82
CA ILE A 37 1.75 -25.39 -4.69
C ILE A 37 3.14 -25.51 -4.06
N ARG A 38 3.24 -25.45 -2.74
CA ARG A 38 4.51 -25.56 -2.00
C ARG A 38 5.08 -26.98 -1.97
N CYS A 39 4.22 -28.01 -2.04
CA CYS A 39 4.62 -29.41 -2.11
C CYS A 39 5.35 -29.75 -3.41
N ASN A 40 5.02 -29.07 -4.49
CA ASN A 40 5.71 -29.23 -5.77
C ASN A 40 7.11 -28.58 -5.73
N PRO A 41 8.19 -29.31 -6.07
CA PRO A 41 9.55 -28.78 -6.00
C PRO A 41 9.79 -27.62 -6.99
N SER A 42 9.19 -27.66 -8.18
CA SER A 42 9.36 -26.63 -9.21
C SER A 42 8.73 -25.27 -8.85
N SER A 43 7.61 -25.26 -8.10
CA SER A 43 6.86 -24.04 -7.72
C SER A 43 7.07 -23.63 -6.27
N ARG A 44 8.14 -24.12 -5.64
CA ARG A 44 8.37 -24.01 -4.20
C ARG A 44 8.42 -22.57 -3.70
N MET A 45 9.07 -21.67 -4.44
CA MET A 45 9.20 -20.25 -4.09
C MET A 45 7.84 -19.54 -4.17
N ALA A 46 7.07 -19.78 -5.24
CA ALA A 46 5.74 -19.21 -5.39
C ALA A 46 4.81 -19.64 -4.24
N GLY A 47 4.81 -20.92 -3.87
CA GLY A 47 4.04 -21.42 -2.73
C GLY A 47 4.42 -20.76 -1.41
N ARG A 48 5.71 -20.42 -1.20
CA ARG A 48 6.16 -19.67 -0.03
C ARG A 48 5.55 -18.26 -0.01
N VAL A 49 5.61 -17.55 -1.13
CA VAL A 49 5.05 -16.18 -1.24
C VAL A 49 3.55 -16.20 -0.95
N PHE A 50 2.80 -17.12 -1.56
CA PHE A 50 1.36 -17.23 -1.31
C PHE A 50 1.03 -17.54 0.15
N LEU A 51 1.80 -18.41 0.82
CA LEU A 51 1.62 -18.69 2.25
C LEU A 51 1.88 -17.45 3.13
N VAL A 52 2.89 -16.64 2.79
CA VAL A 52 3.18 -15.37 3.50
C VAL A 52 2.06 -14.36 3.27
N CYS A 53 1.56 -14.21 2.05
CA CYS A 53 0.39 -13.37 1.80
C CYS A 53 -0.83 -13.88 2.58
N ASN A 54 -1.01 -15.20 2.66
CA ASN A 54 -2.12 -15.82 3.38
C ASN A 54 -2.02 -15.64 4.90
N SER A 55 -0.81 -15.49 5.49
CA SER A 55 -0.69 -15.27 6.93
C SER A 55 -1.34 -13.96 7.38
N VAL A 56 -1.39 -12.95 6.50
CA VAL A 56 -2.12 -11.69 6.77
C VAL A 56 -3.61 -11.93 6.98
N LEU A 57 -4.24 -12.79 6.18
CA LEU A 57 -5.67 -13.14 6.33
C LEU A 57 -5.95 -13.84 7.67
N TRP A 58 -5.02 -14.70 8.11
CA TRP A 58 -5.12 -15.34 9.43
C TRP A 58 -4.92 -14.34 10.57
N CYS A 59 -4.04 -13.35 10.42
CA CYS A 59 -3.90 -12.25 11.39
C CYS A 59 -5.19 -11.43 11.50
N LEU A 60 -5.83 -11.10 10.38
CA LEU A 60 -7.14 -10.43 10.37
C LEU A 60 -8.21 -11.28 11.08
N LYS A 61 -8.16 -12.61 10.93
CA LYS A 61 -9.09 -13.50 11.63
C LYS A 61 -8.81 -13.59 13.13
N LEU A 62 -7.55 -13.49 13.53
CA LEU A 62 -7.17 -13.41 14.95
C LEU A 62 -7.74 -12.14 15.61
N LEU A 63 -7.72 -10.99 14.91
CA LEU A 63 -8.38 -9.76 15.38
C LEU A 63 -9.89 -9.95 15.58
N ASP A 64 -10.54 -10.69 14.68
CA ASP A 64 -11.95 -11.07 14.79
C ASP A 64 -12.26 -11.86 16.08
N TYR A 65 -11.36 -12.77 16.48
CA TYR A 65 -11.48 -13.50 17.75
C TYR A 65 -11.23 -12.61 18.96
N MET A 66 -10.24 -11.71 18.87
CA MET A 66 -9.94 -10.73 19.93
C MET A 66 -11.10 -9.77 20.21
N ARG A 67 -12.05 -9.62 19.28
CA ARG A 67 -13.27 -8.83 19.49
C ARG A 67 -14.12 -9.33 20.66
N VAL A 68 -14.04 -10.62 21.02
CA VAL A 68 -14.78 -11.20 22.15
C VAL A 68 -14.18 -10.78 23.50
N PHE A 69 -12.92 -10.35 23.52
CA PHE A 69 -12.24 -9.93 24.75
C PHE A 69 -12.82 -8.61 25.27
N ARG A 70 -13.16 -8.57 26.57
CA ARG A 70 -13.92 -7.45 27.18
C ARG A 70 -13.28 -6.09 27.02
N GLN A 71 -11.94 -6.01 27.09
CA GLN A 71 -11.23 -4.74 26.97
C GLN A 71 -10.97 -4.36 25.51
N LEU A 72 -10.64 -5.31 24.63
CA LEU A 72 -10.22 -5.04 23.25
C LEU A 72 -11.39 -4.99 22.26
N GLY A 73 -12.51 -5.62 22.58
CA GLY A 73 -13.71 -5.65 21.76
C GLY A 73 -14.18 -4.27 21.30
N PRO A 74 -14.42 -3.31 22.23
CA PRO A 74 -14.84 -1.97 21.88
C PRO A 74 -13.86 -1.26 20.94
N TYR A 75 -12.55 -1.33 21.21
CA TYR A 75 -11.53 -0.70 20.37
C TYR A 75 -11.49 -1.27 18.95
N ILE A 76 -11.56 -2.60 18.81
CA ILE A 76 -11.58 -3.25 17.49
C ILE A 76 -12.84 -2.88 16.72
N THR A 77 -14.01 -2.80 17.38
CA THR A 77 -15.24 -2.36 16.72
C THR A 77 -15.22 -0.91 16.30
N MET A 78 -14.68 -0.02 17.13
CA MET A 78 -14.53 1.40 16.79
C MET A 78 -13.59 1.57 15.59
N ALA A 79 -12.45 0.89 15.60
CA ALA A 79 -11.50 0.92 14.49
C ALA A 79 -12.13 0.42 13.17
N ALA A 80 -12.88 -0.68 13.22
CA ALA A 80 -13.55 -1.24 12.05
C ALA A 80 -14.62 -0.29 11.46
N GLU A 81 -15.36 0.42 12.31
CA GLU A 81 -16.38 1.38 11.87
C GLU A 81 -15.79 2.72 11.41
N MET A 82 -14.55 3.03 11.80
CA MET A 82 -13.85 4.25 11.39
C MET A 82 -13.32 4.19 9.95
N ILE A 83 -12.84 3.02 9.49
CA ILE A 83 -12.27 2.83 8.15
C ILE A 83 -13.19 3.33 7.02
N PRO A 84 -14.47 2.90 6.91
CA PRO A 84 -15.32 3.37 5.82
C PRO A 84 -15.65 4.87 5.91
N ARG A 85 -15.62 5.45 7.11
CA ARG A 85 -15.84 6.90 7.31
C ARG A 85 -14.65 7.73 6.85
N MET A 86 -13.46 7.16 6.85
CA MET A 86 -12.23 7.82 6.38
C MET A 86 -11.99 7.68 4.88
N LEU A 87 -12.68 6.76 4.21
CA LEU A 87 -12.48 6.49 2.78
C LEU A 87 -12.57 7.74 1.87
N PRO A 88 -13.48 8.71 2.09
CA PRO A 88 -13.52 9.94 1.28
C PRO A 88 -12.26 10.81 1.44
N ILE A 89 -11.73 10.92 2.65
CA ILE A 89 -10.50 11.68 2.92
C ILE A 89 -9.30 10.97 2.27
N LEU A 90 -9.24 9.64 2.36
CA LEU A 90 -8.21 8.85 1.67
C LEU A 90 -8.30 8.97 0.15
N ALA A 91 -9.51 9.10 -0.41
CA ALA A 91 -9.70 9.35 -1.85
C ALA A 91 -9.18 10.74 -2.24
N MET A 92 -9.47 11.79 -1.45
CA MET A 92 -8.90 13.11 -1.69
C MET A 92 -7.37 13.12 -1.59
N LEU A 93 -6.82 12.41 -0.60
CA LEU A 93 -5.37 12.24 -0.44
C LEU A 93 -4.76 11.49 -1.63
N PHE A 94 -5.41 10.45 -2.12
CA PHE A 94 -4.92 9.69 -3.28
C PHE A 94 -4.85 10.56 -4.53
N VAL A 95 -5.87 11.40 -4.77
CA VAL A 95 -5.90 12.31 -5.92
C VAL A 95 -4.81 13.38 -5.81
N SER A 96 -4.62 13.99 -4.64
CA SER A 96 -3.56 14.99 -4.46
C SER A 96 -2.15 14.37 -4.56
N LEU A 97 -1.95 13.19 -4.00
CA LEU A 97 -0.70 12.43 -4.07
C LEU A 97 -0.37 12.05 -5.52
N LEU A 98 -1.34 11.56 -6.28
CA LEU A 98 -1.19 11.24 -7.70
C LEU A 98 -0.82 12.49 -8.50
N SER A 99 -1.52 13.61 -8.29
CA SER A 99 -1.26 14.87 -8.99
C SER A 99 0.18 15.36 -8.77
N PHE A 100 0.61 15.41 -7.50
CA PHE A 100 1.97 15.83 -7.14
C PHE A 100 3.03 14.84 -7.67
N GLY A 101 2.82 13.54 -7.49
CA GLY A 101 3.75 12.50 -7.93
C GLY A 101 3.95 12.46 -9.45
N LEU A 102 2.86 12.65 -10.21
CA LEU A 102 2.92 12.70 -11.67
C LEU A 102 3.74 13.90 -12.16
N ILE A 103 3.49 15.08 -11.60
CA ILE A 103 4.20 16.31 -11.98
C ILE A 103 5.68 16.18 -11.65
N ARG A 104 6.01 15.70 -10.44
CA ARG A 104 7.38 15.47 -9.98
C ARG A 104 8.15 14.58 -10.94
N GLU A 105 7.65 13.37 -11.21
CA GLU A 105 8.36 12.40 -12.05
C GLU A 105 8.51 12.91 -13.49
N SER A 106 7.48 13.59 -14.03
CA SER A 106 7.50 14.10 -15.41
C SER A 106 8.49 15.25 -15.63
N ILE A 107 8.67 16.12 -14.63
CA ILE A 107 9.63 17.23 -14.70
C ILE A 107 11.06 16.75 -14.48
N THR A 108 11.26 15.87 -13.49
CA THR A 108 12.62 15.41 -13.13
C THR A 108 13.20 14.45 -14.17
N TYR A 109 12.39 13.58 -14.80
CA TYR A 109 12.87 12.56 -15.74
C TYR A 109 12.17 12.65 -17.11
N PRO A 110 12.43 13.71 -17.90
CA PRO A 110 11.72 13.97 -19.16
C PRO A 110 12.05 12.99 -20.30
N TYR A 111 13.18 12.28 -20.23
CA TYR A 111 13.69 11.42 -21.31
C TYR A 111 13.59 9.91 -21.03
N GLU A 112 12.85 9.50 -20.00
CA GLU A 112 12.74 8.10 -19.60
C GLU A 112 11.69 7.33 -20.43
N ASN A 113 11.98 6.06 -20.74
CA ASN A 113 11.04 5.22 -21.49
C ASN A 113 9.95 4.64 -20.58
N TRP A 114 8.84 4.19 -21.17
CA TRP A 114 7.77 3.59 -20.39
C TRP A 114 8.23 2.33 -19.64
N HIS A 115 8.17 2.39 -18.31
CA HIS A 115 8.51 1.27 -17.44
C HIS A 115 7.60 1.25 -16.19
N TRP A 116 7.31 0.04 -15.66
CA TRP A 116 6.50 -0.12 -14.45
C TRP A 116 7.09 0.57 -13.21
N LEU A 117 8.41 0.79 -13.23
CA LEU A 117 9.13 1.50 -12.18
C LEU A 117 8.71 2.98 -12.07
N LEU A 118 8.34 3.61 -13.18
CA LEU A 118 7.86 5.00 -13.20
C LEU A 118 6.56 5.11 -12.40
N ILE A 119 5.61 4.19 -12.63
CA ILE A 119 4.34 4.12 -11.88
C ILE A 119 4.62 3.92 -10.39
N ARG A 120 5.56 3.03 -10.04
CA ARG A 120 5.99 2.86 -8.65
C ARG A 120 6.49 4.19 -8.07
N ASN A 121 7.39 4.89 -8.76
CA ASN A 121 7.99 6.13 -8.25
C ASN A 121 6.97 7.24 -8.04
N ILE A 122 5.98 7.37 -8.95
CA ILE A 122 4.87 8.33 -8.85
C ILE A 122 4.11 8.21 -7.53
N PHE A 123 3.84 6.99 -7.06
CA PHE A 123 3.12 6.79 -5.79
C PHE A 123 4.06 6.67 -4.59
N TYR A 124 5.20 6.00 -4.76
CA TYR A 124 6.07 5.60 -3.65
C TYR A 124 6.70 6.82 -2.98
N LYS A 125 7.36 7.71 -3.72
CA LYS A 125 8.09 8.83 -3.11
C LYS A 125 7.15 9.80 -2.39
N PRO A 126 6.05 10.28 -3.02
CA PRO A 126 5.08 11.13 -2.32
C PRO A 126 4.40 10.48 -1.12
N TYR A 127 4.19 9.16 -1.15
CA TYR A 127 3.61 8.44 -0.02
C TYR A 127 4.53 8.47 1.21
N PHE A 128 5.83 8.22 1.05
CA PHE A 128 6.78 8.29 2.16
C PHE A 128 7.00 9.71 2.68
N MET A 129 6.88 10.73 1.82
CA MET A 129 6.89 12.14 2.26
C MET A 129 5.78 12.47 3.24
N LEU A 130 4.60 11.83 3.14
CA LEU A 130 3.53 12.01 4.12
C LEU A 130 3.91 11.52 5.53
N TYR A 131 4.85 10.57 5.62
CA TYR A 131 5.38 10.04 6.88
C TYR A 131 6.66 10.75 7.34
N GLY A 132 7.08 11.83 6.66
CA GLY A 132 8.23 12.65 7.06
C GLY A 132 9.55 12.30 6.36
N GLU A 133 9.57 11.33 5.44
CA GLU A 133 10.75 11.07 4.62
C GLU A 133 10.88 12.14 3.53
N VAL A 134 11.80 13.08 3.73
CA VAL A 134 12.09 14.13 2.76
C VAL A 134 13.31 13.69 1.94
N TYR A 135 13.10 13.32 0.68
CA TYR A 135 14.15 12.94 -0.27
C TYR A 135 15.01 14.17 -0.67
N ALA A 136 15.60 14.86 0.30
CA ALA A 136 16.31 16.14 0.13
C ALA A 136 17.39 16.11 -0.95
N PRO A 137 18.23 15.05 -1.07
CA PRO A 137 19.25 14.97 -2.12
C PRO A 137 18.70 14.94 -3.56
N GLU A 138 17.39 14.72 -3.74
CA GLU A 138 16.75 14.67 -5.05
C GLU A 138 15.93 15.94 -5.37
N ILE A 139 15.78 16.87 -4.42
CA ILE A 139 14.92 18.05 -4.59
C ILE A 139 15.61 19.09 -5.45
N ASP A 140 16.88 19.38 -5.15
CA ASP A 140 17.68 20.32 -5.90
C ASP A 140 18.96 19.65 -6.37
N THR A 141 18.99 19.31 -7.66
CA THR A 141 20.15 18.65 -8.28
C THR A 141 21.13 19.65 -8.90
N CYS A 142 20.75 20.94 -8.99
CA CYS A 142 21.51 21.95 -9.73
C CYS A 142 21.79 23.24 -8.94
N GLY A 143 21.14 23.47 -7.79
CA GLY A 143 21.16 24.74 -7.08
C GLY A 143 22.05 24.77 -5.83
N ASP A 144 22.26 23.64 -5.15
CA ASP A 144 22.99 23.60 -3.87
C ASP A 144 24.43 24.13 -4.00
N GLU A 145 25.17 23.69 -5.02
CA GLU A 145 26.55 24.14 -5.27
C GLU A 145 26.63 25.63 -5.62
N LEU A 146 25.62 26.15 -6.34
CA LEU A 146 25.55 27.57 -6.73
C LEU A 146 25.21 28.46 -5.54
N TRP A 147 24.37 27.97 -4.62
CA TRP A 147 23.99 28.68 -3.40
C TRP A 147 25.13 28.76 -2.39
N ASP A 148 25.85 27.64 -2.20
CA ASP A 148 27.01 27.59 -1.32
C ASP A 148 28.11 28.54 -1.80
N ALA A 149 28.40 28.54 -3.10
CA ALA A 149 29.40 29.44 -3.68
C ALA A 149 29.02 30.93 -3.59
N HIS A 150 27.72 31.28 -3.72
CA HIS A 150 27.23 32.63 -3.48
C HIS A 150 27.52 33.12 -2.05
N ILE A 151 27.37 32.24 -1.06
CA ILE A 151 27.60 32.56 0.36
C ILE A 151 29.09 32.67 0.69
N GLU A 152 29.91 31.78 0.15
CA GLU A 152 31.35 31.79 0.39
C GLU A 152 32.03 33.02 -0.24
N GLU A 153 31.65 33.38 -1.47
CA GLU A 153 32.29 34.47 -2.22
C GLU A 153 31.59 35.83 -2.07
N GLY A 154 30.35 35.87 -1.57
CA GLY A 154 29.56 37.09 -1.40
C GLY A 154 29.13 37.76 -2.72
N VAL A 155 29.16 37.03 -3.84
CA VAL A 155 28.89 37.56 -5.19
C VAL A 155 27.50 37.13 -5.65
N PRO A 156 26.64 38.00 -6.23
CA PRO A 156 25.26 37.64 -6.58
C PRO A 156 25.16 36.41 -7.50
N ILE A 157 24.13 35.58 -7.30
CA ILE A 157 23.87 34.28 -7.98
C ILE A 157 23.86 34.39 -9.52
N HIS A 158 23.51 35.56 -10.07
CA HIS A 158 23.46 35.81 -11.52
C HIS A 158 24.81 36.32 -12.09
N SER A 159 25.84 36.47 -11.27
CA SER A 159 27.16 36.83 -11.76
C SER A 159 27.74 35.65 -12.53
N GLY A 160 28.07 35.84 -13.82
CA GLY A 160 28.75 34.81 -14.63
C GLY A 160 30.17 34.46 -14.17
N LEU A 161 30.53 34.83 -12.94
CA LEU A 161 31.78 34.52 -12.23
C LEU A 161 31.69 33.20 -11.45
N LEU A 162 30.48 32.78 -11.08
CA LEU A 162 30.25 31.48 -10.44
C LEU A 162 30.31 30.38 -11.51
N ASN A 163 31.53 29.95 -11.86
CA ASN A 163 31.75 28.83 -12.77
C ASN A 163 31.60 27.50 -12.02
N VAL A 164 30.38 27.25 -11.54
CA VAL A 164 29.99 26.00 -10.89
C VAL A 164 29.62 25.00 -11.99
N THR A 165 30.65 24.51 -12.68
CA THR A 165 30.57 23.30 -13.50
C THR A 165 31.76 22.42 -13.17
N ARG A 166 31.53 21.40 -12.34
CA ARG A 166 32.38 20.22 -12.30
C ARG A 166 31.62 18.95 -11.96
#